data_AF-A0A932BP17-F1
#
_entry.id   AF-A0A932BP17-F1
#
_cell.length_a   1.000
_cell.length_b   1.000
_cell.length_c   1.000
_cell.angle_alpha   90.00
_cell.angle_beta   90.00
_cell.angle_gamma   90.00
#
_symmetry.space_group_name_H-M   'P 1'
#
loop_
_entity.id
_entity.type
_entity.pdbx_description
1 polymer ?
#
loop_
_entity_poly.entity_id
_entity_poly.type
_entity_poly.pdbx_seq_one_letter_code
_entity_poly.pdbx_strand_id
1 'polypeptide(L)' 'MIAHARNVPAAAPNGAVAEVSPLTRAELYQLTLFKWRYALDRDGFTASEAEQLMFLKWRAASGRVAA' A
#
# COMPACT_ATOMS: atom_id res chain seq x y z
N MET A 1 38.35 -14.48 23.62
CA MET A 1 37.25 -13.64 24.15
C MET A 1 37.16 -12.40 23.28
N ILE A 2 36.28 -12.38 22.29
CA ILE A 2 36.09 -11.22 21.40
C ILE A 2 34.79 -10.54 21.82
N ALA A 3 34.88 -9.29 22.26
CA ALA A 3 33.74 -8.48 22.64
C ALA A 3 32.92 -8.14 21.39
N HIS A 4 31.69 -8.68 21.30
CA HIS A 4 30.70 -8.17 20.37
C HIS A 4 30.16 -6.85 20.89
N ALA A 5 30.81 -5.75 20.52
CA ALA A 5 30.22 -4.43 20.61
C ALA A 5 29.00 -4.40 19.67
N ARG A 6 27.83 -4.70 20.24
CA ARG A 6 26.54 -4.57 19.58
C ARG A 6 26.37 -3.08 19.29
N ASN A 7 26.53 -2.69 18.02
CA ASN A 7 26.20 -1.36 17.55
C ASN A 7 24.67 -1.22 17.60
N VAL A 8 24.15 -0.85 18.76
CA VAL A 8 22.75 -0.49 18.94
C VAL A 8 22.60 0.88 18.29
N PRO A 9 21.87 1.03 17.16
CA PRO A 9 21.58 2.35 16.66
C PRO A 9 20.87 3.11 17.77
N ALA A 10 21.47 4.20 18.22
CA ALA A 10 20.91 5.08 19.21
C ALA A 10 19.48 5.39 18.80
N ALA A 11 18.51 4.99 19.64
CA ALA A 11 17.11 5.30 19.43
C ALA A 11 17.01 6.82 19.24
N ALA A 12 16.58 7.23 18.05
CA ALA A 12 16.35 8.62 17.73
C ALA A 12 15.39 9.20 18.79
N PRO A 13 15.67 10.40 19.33
CA PRO A 13 14.89 10.97 20.41
C PRO A 13 13.43 11.11 19.96
N ASN A 14 12.53 10.66 20.85
CA ASN A 14 11.09 10.77 20.73
C ASN A 14 10.64 12.16 20.25
N GLY A 15 9.69 12.19 19.32
CA GLY A 15 8.72 13.28 19.27
C GLY A 15 8.76 14.22 18.07
N ALA A 16 9.45 13.89 16.98
CA ALA A 16 9.03 14.45 15.69
C ALA A 16 7.74 13.74 15.29
N VAL A 17 6.59 14.29 15.71
CA VAL A 17 5.34 14.03 14.99
C VAL A 17 5.63 14.53 13.59
N ALA A 18 6.06 13.64 12.71
CA ALA A 18 6.23 13.95 11.30
C ALA A 18 4.88 14.54 10.89
N GLU A 19 4.84 15.83 10.60
CA GLU A 19 3.67 16.47 10.04
C GLU A 19 3.22 15.56 8.90
N VAL A 20 2.08 14.90 9.09
CA VAL A 20 1.56 13.96 8.11
C VAL A 20 1.11 14.82 6.95
N SER A 21 2.05 15.08 6.05
CA SER A 21 1.79 15.81 4.83
C SER A 21 0.61 15.11 4.15
N PRO A 22 -0.45 15.84 3.78
CA PRO A 22 -1.62 15.23 3.17
C PRO A 22 -1.16 14.48 1.92
N LEU A 23 -1.55 13.19 1.85
CA LEU A 23 -1.19 12.35 0.72
C LEU A 23 -1.55 13.04 -0.58
N THR A 24 -0.60 13.07 -1.50
CA THR A 24 -0.84 13.53 -2.87
C THR A 24 -1.91 12.65 -3.52
N ARG A 25 -2.55 13.17 -4.57
CA ARG A 25 -3.53 12.40 -5.34
C ARG A 25 -2.95 11.07 -5.86
N ALA A 26 -1.68 11.05 -6.23
CA ALA A 26 -1.01 9.84 -6.69
C ALA A 26 -0.84 8.81 -5.56
N GLU A 27 -0.43 9.26 -4.37
CA GLU A 27 -0.29 8.39 -3.20
C GLU A 27 -1.63 7.85 -2.72
N LEU A 28 -2.68 8.69 -2.70
CA LEU A 28 -4.05 8.25 -2.39
C LEU A 28 -4.53 7.18 -3.37
N TYR A 29 -4.21 7.34 -4.66
CA TYR A 29 -4.55 6.36 -5.68
C TYR A 29 -3.83 5.03 -5.44
N GLN A 30 -2.52 5.06 -5.18
CA GLN A 30 -1.73 3.86 -4.87
C GLN A 30 -2.24 3.16 -3.60
N LEU A 31 -2.55 3.92 -2.55
CA LEU A 31 -3.10 3.38 -1.31
C LEU A 31 -4.48 2.75 -1.54
N THR A 32 -5.30 3.33 -2.41
CA THR A 32 -6.60 2.76 -2.78
C THR A 32 -6.42 1.42 -3.48
N LEU A 33 -5.52 1.33 -4.46
CA LEU A 33 -5.21 0.07 -5.15
C LEU A 33 -4.71 -1.00 -4.17
N PHE A 34 -3.80 -0.62 -3.26
CA PHE A 34 -3.29 -1.53 -2.25
C PHE A 34 -4.41 -2.07 -1.34
N LYS A 35 -5.27 -1.18 -0.82
CA LYS A 35 -6.40 -1.56 0.04
C LYS A 35 -7.33 -2.55 -0.65
N TRP A 36 -7.58 -2.34 -1.95
CA TRP A 36 -8.45 -3.21 -2.72
C TRP A 36 -7.81 -4.58 -2.94
N ARG A 37 -6.54 -4.63 -3.31
CA ARG A 37 -5.83 -5.91 -3.45
C ARG A 37 -5.82 -6.69 -2.14
N TYR A 38 -5.55 -6.00 -1.02
CA TYR A 38 -5.59 -6.60 0.30
C TYR A 38 -6.98 -7.14 0.66
N ALA A 39 -8.05 -6.40 0.36
CA ALA A 39 -9.42 -6.87 0.62
C ALA A 39 -9.73 -8.14 -0.18
N LEU A 40 -9.34 -8.18 -1.46
CA LEU A 40 -9.55 -9.35 -2.32
C LEU A 40 -8.73 -10.56 -1.84
N ASP A 41 -7.48 -10.36 -1.47
CA ASP A 41 -6.62 -11.41 -0.92
C ASP A 41 -7.21 -11.97 0.39
N ARG A 42 -7.65 -11.08 1.30
CA ARG A 42 -8.32 -11.45 2.56
C ARG A 42 -9.61 -12.24 2.32
N ASP A 43 -10.35 -11.88 1.28
CA ASP A 43 -11.60 -12.55 0.91
C ASP A 43 -11.36 -13.86 0.11
N GLY A 44 -10.10 -14.25 -0.10
CA GLY A 44 -9.69 -15.55 -0.62
C GLY A 44 -9.46 -15.60 -2.14
N PHE A 45 -9.45 -14.46 -2.82
CA PHE A 45 -9.14 -14.41 -4.25
C PHE A 45 -7.65 -14.66 -4.49
N THR A 46 -7.34 -15.43 -5.54
CA THR A 46 -5.96 -15.56 -6.01
C THR A 46 -5.44 -14.22 -6.55
N ALA A 47 -4.12 -14.06 -6.61
CA ALA A 47 -3.51 -12.84 -7.16
C ALA A 47 -3.99 -12.51 -8.58
N SER A 48 -4.17 -13.53 -9.43
CA SER A 48 -4.65 -13.36 -10.80
C SER A 48 -6.11 -12.90 -10.86
N GLU A 49 -6.98 -13.47 -10.03
CA GLU A 49 -8.39 -13.05 -9.96
C GLU A 49 -8.52 -11.62 -9.42
N ALA A 50 -7.72 -11.28 -8.40
CA ALA A 50 -7.71 -9.93 -7.85
C ALA A 50 -7.27 -8.89 -8.90
N GLU A 51 -6.24 -9.18 -9.69
CA GLU A 51 -5.78 -8.32 -10.79
C GLU A 51 -6.85 -8.14 -11.87
N GLN A 52 -7.55 -9.21 -12.24
CA GLN A 52 -8.66 -9.14 -13.21
C GLN A 52 -9.81 -8.27 -12.69
N LEU A 53 -10.22 -8.43 -11.43
CA LEU A 53 -11.29 -7.65 -10.82
C LEU A 53 -10.92 -6.16 -10.70
N MET A 54 -9.69 -5.86 -10.28
CA MET A 54 -9.18 -4.49 -10.22
C MET A 54 -9.13 -3.85 -11.62
N PHE A 55 -8.71 -4.60 -12.64
CA PHE A 55 -8.71 -4.14 -14.03
C PHE A 55 -10.13 -3.87 -14.57
N LEU A 56 -11.08 -4.77 -14.30
CA LEU A 56 -12.48 -4.59 -14.69
C LEU A 56 -13.09 -3.35 -14.03
N LYS A 57 -12.81 -3.12 -12.74
CA LYS A 57 -13.25 -1.88 -12.09
C LYS A 57 -12.61 -0.66 -12.73
N TRP A 58 -11.30 -0.69 -13.00
CA TRP A 58 -10.62 0.41 -13.68
C TRP A 58 -11.23 0.70 -15.05
N ARG A 59 -11.56 -0.34 -15.84
CA ARG A 59 -12.24 -0.19 -17.13
C ARG A 59 -13.61 0.49 -17.00
N ALA A 60 -14.41 0.06 -16.01
CA ALA A 60 -15.71 0.66 -15.72
C ALA A 60 -15.57 2.14 -15.29
N ALA A 61 -14.62 2.43 -14.41
CA ALA A 61 -14.34 3.80 -13.95
C ALA A 61 -13.78 4.70 -15.06
N SER A 62 -13.08 4.13 -16.04
CA SER A 62 -12.51 4.86 -17.18
C SER A 62 -13.52 5.10 -18.32
N GLY A 63 -14.78 4.68 -18.17
CA GLY A 63 -15.79 4.79 -19.23
C GLY A 63 -15.50 3.94 -20.48
N ARG A 64 -14.59 2.96 -20.37
CA ARG A 64 -14.21 2.05 -21.48
C ARG A 64 -15.05 0.76 -21.51
N VAL A 65 -16.22 0.82 -20.89
CA VAL A 65 -17.27 -0.18 -21.08
C VAL A 65 -18.21 0.44 -22.11
N ALA A 66 -18.06 0.00 -23.36
CA ALA A 66 -19.08 0.23 -24.36
C ALA A 66 -20.36 -0.45 -23.86
N ALA A 67 -21.47 0.30 -23.92
CA ALA A 67 -22.81 -0.22 -23.70
C ALA A 67 -23.11 -1.40 -24.64
#